data_AF-A0AAW4BEU0-F1
#
_entry.id   AF-A0AAW4BEU0-F1
#
_cell.length_a   1.000
_cell.length_b   1.000
_cell.length_c   1.000
_cell.angle_alpha   90.00
_cell.angle_beta   90.00
_cell.angle_gamma   90.00
#
_symmetry.space_group_name_H-M   'P 1'
#
loop_
_entity.id
_entity.type
_entity.pdbx_description
1 polymer ?
#
loop_
_entity_poly.entity_id
_entity_poly.type
_entity_poly.pdbx_seq_one_letter_code
_entity_poly.pdbx_strand_id
1 'polypeptide(L)'
;MERTTRTKINTFSVLVALFRFCDENNIENILTVSTIAEYLKKSVTEYHKGKKGKNPGQKQGTLISFVREYDFKLHLDLKPFIFAFPRDSQSIKPYTDRELSELYAALDTIYSIYADCVEKKVIPCAFPLITSEGEAVRAVKANTNREQWKFDLTRSAYFITCLYTGINATPLLGLKHSDISEKSFKTVSRGVYKLATVKGRQGSRLNYLDVGFNRRAKEFIQHWIGISKGLVNDNNEFVFPKIINGIALQMTSS
;
A
#
# COMPACT_ATOMS: atom_id res chain seq x y z
N MET A 1 -26.37 5.88 5.72
CA MET A 1 -24.96 6.32 5.72
C MET A 1 -24.37 6.03 4.34
N GLU A 2 -23.71 7.00 3.74
CA GLU A 2 -23.05 6.79 2.45
C GLU A 2 -21.85 5.84 2.61
N ARG A 3 -21.86 4.71 1.89
CA ARG A 3 -20.76 3.72 1.93
C ARG A 3 -19.56 4.21 1.12
N THR A 4 -18.35 3.93 1.60
CA THR A 4 -17.12 4.22 0.83
C THR A 4 -17.13 3.49 -0.52
N THR A 5 -16.45 4.03 -1.54
CA THR A 5 -16.32 3.39 -2.87
C THR A 5 -15.81 1.95 -2.74
N ARG A 6 -14.83 1.71 -1.86
CA ARG A 6 -14.31 0.36 -1.58
C ARG A 6 -15.38 -0.59 -1.08
N THR A 7 -16.22 -0.15 -0.15
CA THR A 7 -17.33 -0.96 0.38
C THR A 7 -18.34 -1.28 -0.71
N LYS A 8 -18.70 -0.30 -1.55
CA LYS A 8 -19.62 -0.50 -2.69
C LYS A 8 -19.08 -1.57 -3.66
N ILE A 9 -17.81 -1.47 -4.05
CA ILE A 9 -17.13 -2.45 -4.92
C ILE A 9 -17.11 -3.84 -4.30
N ASN A 10 -16.79 -3.95 -3.01
CA ASN A 10 -16.77 -5.24 -2.31
C ASN A 10 -18.17 -5.88 -2.27
N THR A 11 -19.21 -5.10 -1.96
CA THR A 11 -20.60 -5.59 -1.97
C THR A 11 -21.00 -6.08 -3.36
N PHE A 12 -20.72 -5.29 -4.40
CA PHE A 12 -20.99 -5.70 -5.78
C PHE A 12 -20.27 -7.00 -6.15
N SER A 13 -18.98 -7.11 -5.83
CA SER A 13 -18.18 -8.31 -6.11
C SER A 13 -18.75 -9.58 -5.45
N VAL A 14 -19.26 -9.45 -4.21
CA VAL A 14 -19.89 -10.55 -3.48
C VAL A 14 -21.24 -10.94 -4.10
N LEU A 15 -22.06 -9.96 -4.48
CA LEU A 15 -23.36 -10.23 -5.12
C LEU A 15 -23.21 -10.90 -6.48
N VAL A 16 -22.25 -10.45 -7.31
CA VAL A 16 -21.94 -11.11 -8.59
C VAL A 16 -21.53 -12.57 -8.36
N ALA A 17 -20.77 -12.86 -7.32
CA ALA A 17 -20.40 -14.24 -7.00
C ALA A 17 -21.59 -15.10 -6.54
N LEU A 18 -22.56 -14.51 -5.83
CA LEU A 18 -23.83 -15.16 -5.49
C LEU A 18 -24.67 -15.43 -6.74
N PHE A 19 -24.81 -14.44 -7.63
CA PHE A 19 -25.57 -14.59 -8.88
C PHE A 19 -24.99 -15.67 -9.77
N ARG A 20 -23.67 -15.69 -9.97
CA ARG A 20 -23.00 -16.78 -10.69
C ARG A 20 -23.24 -18.15 -10.07
N PHE A 21 -23.23 -18.24 -8.74
CA PHE A 21 -23.58 -19.49 -8.06
C PHE A 21 -25.03 -19.91 -8.36
N CYS A 22 -25.97 -18.97 -8.38
CA CYS A 22 -27.36 -19.27 -8.70
C CYS A 22 -27.51 -19.72 -10.17
N ASP A 23 -26.86 -19.03 -11.10
CA ASP A 23 -26.84 -19.38 -12.53
C ASP A 23 -26.25 -20.79 -12.74
N GLU A 24 -25.12 -21.10 -12.10
CA GLU A 24 -24.45 -22.42 -12.15
C GLU A 24 -25.34 -23.56 -11.63
N ASN A 25 -26.30 -23.27 -10.73
CA ASN A 25 -27.15 -24.26 -10.08
C ASN A 25 -28.63 -24.15 -10.53
N ASN A 26 -28.93 -23.35 -11.57
CA ASN A 26 -30.28 -23.08 -12.06
C ASN A 26 -31.26 -22.63 -10.96
N ILE A 27 -30.80 -21.75 -10.06
CA ILE A 27 -31.60 -21.22 -8.95
C ILE A 27 -32.20 -19.87 -9.36
N GLU A 28 -33.52 -19.79 -9.48
CA GLU A 28 -34.22 -18.54 -9.83
C GLU A 28 -34.43 -17.61 -8.61
N ASN A 29 -34.69 -18.21 -7.44
CA ASN A 29 -35.00 -17.46 -6.22
C ASN A 29 -33.75 -17.16 -5.38
N ILE A 30 -33.04 -16.10 -5.75
CA ILE A 30 -31.69 -15.81 -5.24
C ILE A 30 -31.69 -15.36 -3.78
N LEU A 31 -32.56 -14.42 -3.41
CA LEU A 31 -32.58 -13.79 -2.08
C LEU A 31 -33.52 -14.51 -1.12
N THR A 32 -33.34 -15.81 -0.97
CA THR A 32 -34.09 -16.66 -0.04
C THR A 32 -33.16 -17.29 0.99
N VAL A 33 -33.74 -17.74 2.12
CA VAL A 33 -32.97 -18.42 3.18
C VAL A 33 -32.25 -19.65 2.62
N SER A 34 -32.95 -20.48 1.84
CA SER A 34 -32.39 -21.70 1.25
C SER A 34 -31.19 -21.41 0.36
N THR A 35 -31.33 -20.48 -0.59
CA THR A 35 -30.28 -20.18 -1.57
C THR A 35 -29.06 -19.56 -0.91
N ILE A 36 -29.27 -18.58 -0.02
CA ILE A 36 -28.15 -17.94 0.68
C ILE A 36 -27.47 -18.93 1.63
N ALA A 37 -28.22 -19.75 2.37
CA ALA A 37 -27.66 -20.79 3.23
C ALA A 37 -26.80 -21.79 2.44
N GLU A 38 -27.26 -22.19 1.25
CA GLU A 38 -26.52 -23.09 0.37
C GLU A 38 -25.22 -22.44 -0.15
N TYR A 39 -25.27 -21.16 -0.53
CA TYR A 39 -24.09 -20.39 -0.91
C TYR A 39 -23.06 -20.26 0.24
N LEU A 40 -23.55 -20.03 1.46
CA LEU A 40 -22.68 -20.02 2.66
C LEU A 40 -22.04 -21.39 2.87
N LYS A 41 -22.81 -22.48 2.73
CA LYS A 41 -22.30 -23.85 2.84
C LYS A 41 -21.24 -24.16 1.77
N LYS A 42 -21.42 -23.71 0.52
CA LYS A 42 -20.38 -23.80 -0.53
C LYS A 42 -19.09 -23.13 -0.07
N SER A 43 -19.18 -21.91 0.46
CA SER A 43 -18.02 -21.14 0.94
C SER A 43 -17.28 -21.83 2.09
N VAL A 44 -18.02 -22.45 3.02
CA VAL A 44 -17.45 -23.27 4.12
C VAL A 44 -16.77 -24.52 3.58
N THR A 45 -17.41 -25.21 2.63
CA THR A 45 -16.84 -26.40 1.97
C THR A 45 -15.52 -26.07 1.27
N GLU A 46 -15.46 -24.97 0.53
CA GLU A 46 -14.24 -24.50 -0.12
C GLU A 46 -13.11 -24.17 0.86
N TYR A 47 -13.47 -23.58 2.01
CA TYR A 47 -12.53 -23.31 3.08
C TYR A 47 -11.93 -24.59 3.67
N HIS A 48 -12.74 -25.63 3.90
CA HIS A 48 -12.26 -26.94 4.36
C HIS A 48 -11.40 -27.65 3.29
N LYS A 49 -11.62 -27.39 2.00
CA LYS A 49 -10.78 -27.85 0.90
C LYS A 49 -9.44 -27.11 0.76
N GLY A 50 -9.13 -26.18 1.67
CA GLY A 50 -7.83 -25.50 1.71
C GLY A 50 -7.81 -24.10 1.07
N LYS A 51 -8.95 -23.55 0.60
CA LYS A 51 -9.03 -22.13 0.19
C LYS A 51 -9.04 -21.24 1.45
N LYS A 52 -7.87 -21.05 2.06
CA LYS A 52 -7.64 -20.26 3.29
C LYS A 52 -7.42 -18.77 2.99
N GLY A 53 -7.56 -17.92 4.01
CA GLY A 53 -7.23 -16.49 3.97
C GLY A 53 -8.32 -15.58 4.54
N LYS A 54 -8.08 -14.25 4.59
CA LYS A 54 -9.04 -13.24 5.09
C LYS A 54 -10.35 -13.13 4.27
N ASN A 55 -10.44 -13.84 3.15
CA ASN A 55 -11.44 -13.63 2.10
C ASN A 55 -12.83 -14.25 2.40
N PRO A 56 -12.97 -15.50 2.90
CA PRO A 56 -14.29 -16.13 3.07
C PRO A 56 -15.16 -15.46 4.14
N GLY A 57 -14.60 -15.22 5.33
CA GLY A 57 -15.31 -14.53 6.41
C GLY A 57 -15.69 -13.09 6.06
N GLN A 58 -14.82 -12.36 5.35
CA GLN A 58 -15.12 -11.01 4.88
C GLN A 58 -16.23 -11.00 3.82
N LYS A 59 -16.23 -11.95 2.89
CA LYS A 59 -17.29 -12.11 1.89
C LYS A 59 -18.63 -12.43 2.55
N GLN A 60 -18.66 -13.40 3.47
CA GLN A 60 -19.86 -13.72 4.26
C GLN A 60 -20.35 -12.49 5.03
N GLY A 61 -19.47 -11.79 5.75
CA GLY A 61 -19.85 -10.57 6.49
C GLY A 61 -20.39 -9.47 5.58
N THR A 62 -19.82 -9.31 4.38
CA THR A 62 -20.31 -8.35 3.38
C THR A 62 -21.71 -8.73 2.87
N LEU A 63 -21.94 -10.01 2.58
CA LEU A 63 -23.26 -10.52 2.16
C LEU A 63 -24.30 -10.34 3.26
N ILE A 64 -24.01 -10.76 4.49
CA ILE A 64 -24.93 -10.62 5.63
C ILE A 64 -25.23 -9.14 5.93
N SER A 65 -24.24 -8.27 5.81
CA SER A 65 -24.44 -6.82 5.94
C SER A 65 -25.38 -6.26 4.86
N PHE A 66 -25.26 -6.73 3.61
CA PHE A 66 -26.19 -6.38 2.54
C PHE A 66 -27.59 -6.93 2.83
N VAL A 67 -27.73 -8.21 3.18
CA VAL A 67 -29.01 -8.85 3.47
C VAL A 67 -29.72 -8.13 4.61
N ARG A 68 -29.02 -7.78 5.69
CA ARG A 68 -29.59 -7.01 6.80
C ARG A 68 -30.19 -5.67 6.37
N GLU A 69 -29.58 -5.00 5.39
CA GLU A 69 -30.08 -3.72 4.87
C GLU A 69 -31.23 -3.90 3.88
N TYR A 70 -31.23 -5.01 3.12
CA TYR A 70 -32.26 -5.33 2.14
C TYR A 70 -33.53 -5.91 2.79
N ASP A 71 -33.36 -6.91 3.65
CA ASP A 71 -34.42 -7.61 4.37
C ASP A 71 -33.92 -8.09 5.74
N PHE A 72 -34.38 -7.39 6.78
CA PHE A 72 -34.01 -7.68 8.16
C PHE A 72 -34.52 -9.05 8.64
N LYS A 73 -35.70 -9.50 8.17
CA LYS A 73 -36.26 -10.79 8.57
C LYS A 73 -35.43 -11.93 7.98
N LEU A 74 -35.10 -11.83 6.69
CA LEU A 74 -34.19 -12.77 6.03
C LEU A 74 -32.84 -12.85 6.74
N HIS A 75 -32.29 -11.73 7.23
CA HIS A 75 -31.09 -11.75 8.05
C HIS A 75 -31.27 -12.58 9.33
N LEU A 76 -32.36 -12.40 10.08
CA LEU A 76 -32.62 -13.15 11.30
C LEU A 76 -32.68 -14.66 11.02
N ASP A 77 -33.38 -15.04 9.95
CA ASP A 77 -33.54 -16.43 9.53
C ASP A 77 -32.21 -17.06 9.06
N LEU A 78 -31.27 -16.26 8.59
CA LEU A 78 -29.94 -16.72 8.16
C LEU A 78 -28.94 -16.93 9.29
N LYS A 79 -29.18 -16.41 10.50
CA LYS A 79 -28.24 -16.50 11.63
C LYS A 79 -27.71 -17.92 11.89
N PRO A 80 -28.52 -19.00 11.85
CA PRO A 80 -28.06 -20.36 12.10
C PRO A 80 -27.05 -20.87 11.06
N PHE A 81 -27.03 -20.30 9.86
CA PHE A 81 -26.17 -20.73 8.75
C PHE A 81 -24.85 -19.96 8.67
N ILE A 82 -24.65 -18.95 9.53
CA ILE A 82 -23.43 -18.13 9.56
C ILE A 82 -22.29 -18.94 10.18
N PHE A 83 -21.22 -19.15 9.41
CA PHE A 83 -20.06 -19.88 9.88
C PHE A 83 -19.00 -18.96 10.50
N ALA A 84 -18.47 -19.33 11.66
CA ALA A 84 -17.37 -18.62 12.31
C ALA A 84 -16.02 -19.11 11.76
N PHE A 85 -15.52 -18.44 10.71
CA PHE A 85 -14.21 -18.77 10.15
C PHE A 85 -13.09 -18.55 11.19
N PRO A 86 -12.15 -19.49 11.36
CA PRO A 86 -10.99 -19.31 12.21
C PRO A 86 -10.03 -18.25 11.65
N ARG A 87 -9.20 -17.70 12.53
CA ARG A 87 -8.15 -16.74 12.16
C ARG A 87 -6.93 -17.48 11.60
N ASP A 88 -7.05 -17.96 10.37
CA ASP A 88 -5.99 -18.72 9.66
C ASP A 88 -4.90 -17.83 9.05
N SER A 89 -4.90 -16.51 9.30
CA SER A 89 -3.80 -15.66 8.87
C SER A 89 -2.56 -16.00 9.67
N GLN A 90 -1.53 -16.55 9.02
CA GLN A 90 -0.22 -16.65 9.63
C GLN A 90 0.24 -15.24 10.01
N SER A 91 0.67 -15.07 11.26
CA SER A 91 1.38 -13.85 11.64
C SER A 91 2.64 -13.78 10.79
N ILE A 92 2.83 -12.68 10.08
CA ILE A 92 4.12 -12.38 9.49
C ILE A 92 5.10 -12.28 10.66
N LYS A 93 6.18 -13.06 10.63
CA LYS A 93 7.26 -12.89 11.61
C LYS A 93 7.89 -11.52 11.33
N PRO A 94 7.97 -10.63 12.33
CA PRO A 94 8.66 -9.37 12.14
C PRO A 94 10.13 -9.64 11.82
N TYR A 95 10.75 -8.77 11.03
CA TYR A 95 12.20 -8.78 10.84
C TYR A 95 12.90 -8.59 12.19
N THR A 96 14.01 -9.29 12.36
CA THR A 96 14.95 -9.07 13.46
C THR A 96 15.68 -7.73 13.28
N ASP A 97 16.22 -7.18 14.37
CA ASP A 97 17.01 -5.94 14.32
C ASP A 97 18.21 -6.07 13.38
N ARG A 98 18.80 -7.27 13.26
CA ARG A 98 19.88 -7.55 12.32
C ARG A 98 19.40 -7.45 10.88
N GLU A 99 18.29 -8.11 10.54
CA GLU A 99 17.71 -8.05 9.18
C GLU A 99 17.30 -6.62 8.82
N LEU A 100 16.72 -5.87 9.75
CA LEU A 100 16.39 -4.46 9.54
C LEU A 100 17.64 -3.59 9.32
N SER A 101 18.72 -3.87 10.03
CA SER A 101 19.99 -3.14 9.88
C SER A 101 20.64 -3.42 8.52
N GLU A 102 20.68 -4.69 8.11
CA GLU A 102 21.19 -5.12 6.80
C GLU A 102 20.34 -4.52 5.66
N LEU A 103 19.01 -4.57 5.81
CA LEU A 103 18.08 -3.97 4.85
C LEU A 103 18.29 -2.45 4.75
N TYR A 104 18.40 -1.74 5.88
CA TYR A 104 18.67 -0.32 5.90
C TYR A 104 19.99 -0.02 5.18
N ALA A 105 21.07 -0.74 5.49
CA ALA A 105 22.39 -0.52 4.88
C ALA A 105 22.36 -0.71 3.35
N ALA A 106 21.64 -1.74 2.86
CA ALA A 106 21.46 -1.96 1.43
C ALA A 106 20.66 -0.81 0.77
N LEU A 107 19.56 -0.37 1.38
CA LEU A 107 18.76 0.74 0.88
C LEU A 107 19.55 2.05 0.87
N ASP A 108 20.31 2.33 1.92
CA ASP A 108 21.14 3.52 2.10
C ASP A 108 22.27 3.56 1.06
N THR A 109 22.88 2.40 0.75
CA THR A 109 23.87 2.26 -0.33
C THR A 109 23.27 2.59 -1.69
N ILE A 110 22.11 2.02 -2.03
CA ILE A 110 21.41 2.32 -3.28
C ILE A 110 21.06 3.81 -3.36
N TYR A 111 20.48 4.35 -2.28
CA TYR A 111 20.07 5.74 -2.20
C TYR A 111 21.26 6.67 -2.43
N SER A 112 22.34 6.49 -1.67
CA SER A 112 23.49 7.40 -1.70
C SER A 112 24.15 7.44 -3.07
N ILE A 113 24.36 6.28 -3.70
CA ILE A 113 24.99 6.20 -5.03
C ILE A 113 24.10 6.84 -6.10
N TYR A 114 22.80 6.56 -6.10
CA TYR A 114 21.91 7.11 -7.11
C TYR A 114 21.54 8.57 -6.87
N ALA A 115 21.47 9.04 -5.62
CA ALA A 115 21.28 10.45 -5.30
C ALA A 115 22.47 11.29 -5.80
N ASP A 116 23.71 10.82 -5.59
CA ASP A 116 24.91 11.45 -6.14
C ASP A 116 24.88 11.50 -7.68
N CYS A 117 24.36 10.45 -8.32
CA CYS A 117 24.17 10.45 -9.78
C CYS A 117 23.17 11.54 -10.23
N VAL A 118 22.07 11.76 -9.51
CA VAL A 118 21.10 12.83 -9.80
C VAL A 118 21.75 14.20 -9.63
N GLU A 119 22.45 14.42 -8.52
CA GLU A 119 23.12 15.70 -8.21
C GLU A 119 24.18 16.04 -9.26
N LYS A 120 24.97 15.05 -9.69
CA LYS A 120 26.00 15.20 -10.73
C LYS A 120 25.46 15.14 -12.16
N LYS A 121 24.17 14.86 -12.34
CA LYS A 121 23.51 14.66 -13.65
C LYS A 121 24.18 13.57 -14.51
N VAL A 122 24.62 12.49 -13.88
CA VAL A 122 25.25 11.33 -14.54
C VAL A 122 24.31 10.12 -14.52
N ILE A 123 24.46 9.25 -15.52
CA ILE A 123 23.73 7.98 -15.58
C ILE A 123 24.60 6.90 -14.90
N PRO A 124 24.07 6.14 -13.93
CA PRO A 124 24.83 5.09 -13.28
C PRO A 124 25.19 3.99 -14.29
N CYS A 125 26.43 3.50 -14.20
CA CYS A 125 26.93 2.42 -15.06
C CYS A 125 26.53 1.02 -14.57
N ALA A 126 26.21 0.87 -13.28
CA ALA A 126 25.92 -0.42 -12.65
C ALA A 126 24.87 -0.29 -11.54
N PHE A 127 24.38 -1.44 -11.08
CA PHE A 127 23.53 -1.53 -9.89
C PHE A 127 24.39 -1.40 -8.61
N PRO A 128 23.99 -0.59 -7.61
CA PRO A 128 24.79 -0.28 -6.41
C PRO A 128 25.17 -1.47 -5.52
N LEU A 129 24.38 -2.54 -5.51
CA LEU A 129 24.67 -3.70 -4.66
C LEU A 129 25.44 -4.76 -5.43
N ILE A 130 26.49 -5.27 -4.78
CA ILE A 130 27.32 -6.37 -5.25
C ILE A 130 27.14 -7.59 -4.36
N THR A 131 27.29 -8.78 -4.92
CA THR A 131 27.38 -10.04 -4.20
C THR A 131 28.75 -10.17 -3.53
N SER A 132 28.91 -11.16 -2.66
CA SER A 132 30.20 -11.53 -2.08
C SER A 132 31.28 -11.87 -3.13
N GLU A 133 30.86 -12.21 -4.34
CA GLU A 133 31.73 -12.53 -5.49
C GLU A 133 32.08 -11.28 -6.32
N GLY A 134 31.61 -10.09 -5.92
CA GLY A 134 31.84 -8.83 -6.63
C GLY A 134 30.92 -8.61 -7.83
N GLU A 135 29.94 -9.49 -8.06
CA GLU A 135 28.99 -9.37 -9.16
C GLU A 135 27.80 -8.49 -8.77
N ALA A 136 27.24 -7.73 -9.70
CA ALA A 136 26.03 -6.96 -9.40
C ALA A 136 24.85 -7.91 -9.08
N VAL A 137 24.16 -7.67 -7.96
CA VAL A 137 23.00 -8.49 -7.50
C VAL A 137 21.89 -8.59 -8.57
N ARG A 138 21.85 -7.62 -9.49
CA ARG A 138 20.98 -7.63 -10.67
C ARG A 138 21.81 -7.26 -11.89
N ALA A 139 21.84 -8.14 -12.89
CA ALA A 139 22.30 -7.76 -14.22
C ALA A 139 21.44 -6.59 -14.73
N VAL A 140 22.08 -5.46 -15.06
CA VAL A 140 21.42 -4.31 -15.69
C VAL A 140 20.97 -4.75 -17.08
N LYS A 141 19.78 -5.36 -17.20
CA LYS A 141 19.17 -5.64 -18.49
C LYS A 141 18.84 -4.30 -19.14
N ALA A 142 19.71 -3.84 -20.02
CA ALA A 142 19.61 -2.57 -20.75
C ALA A 142 18.30 -2.39 -21.55
N ASN A 143 17.51 -3.46 -21.74
CA ASN A 143 16.31 -3.45 -22.57
C ASN A 143 14.97 -3.24 -21.82
N THR A 144 14.98 -3.02 -20.51
CA THR A 144 13.73 -2.70 -19.77
C THR A 144 13.92 -1.44 -18.95
N ASN A 145 13.52 -0.30 -19.53
CA ASN A 145 13.49 1.05 -18.94
C ASN A 145 14.87 1.65 -18.54
N ARG A 146 15.35 2.62 -19.33
CA ARG A 146 16.57 3.41 -19.04
C ARG A 146 16.50 4.18 -17.71
N GLU A 147 15.31 4.32 -17.13
CA GLU A 147 15.06 5.05 -15.89
C GLU A 147 14.79 4.13 -14.69
N GLN A 148 15.01 2.81 -14.85
CA GLN A 148 14.84 1.85 -13.77
C GLN A 148 15.61 2.25 -12.50
N TRP A 149 16.82 2.79 -12.66
CA TRP A 149 17.64 3.26 -11.54
C TRP A 149 17.00 4.42 -10.76
N LYS A 150 16.25 5.32 -11.42
CA LYS A 150 15.49 6.39 -10.76
C LYS A 150 14.34 5.81 -9.93
N PHE A 151 13.72 4.74 -10.43
CA PHE A 151 12.70 4.03 -9.67
C PHE A 151 13.28 3.29 -8.47
N ASP A 152 14.45 2.65 -8.62
CA ASP A 152 15.16 2.00 -7.53
C ASP A 152 15.59 3.03 -6.45
N LEU A 153 16.10 4.20 -6.86
CA LEU A 153 16.36 5.34 -5.97
C LEU A 153 15.12 5.76 -5.19
N THR A 154 13.99 5.95 -5.89
CA THR A 154 12.72 6.34 -5.27
C THR A 154 12.22 5.30 -4.28
N ARG A 155 12.33 4.01 -4.61
CA ARG A 155 11.95 2.91 -3.71
C ARG A 155 12.82 2.89 -2.48
N SER A 156 14.14 3.06 -2.63
CA SER A 156 15.05 3.14 -1.48
C SER A 156 14.67 4.30 -0.57
N ALA A 157 14.43 5.49 -1.14
CA ALA A 157 14.01 6.65 -0.36
C ALA A 157 12.68 6.43 0.38
N TYR A 158 11.72 5.81 -0.28
CA TYR A 158 10.43 5.46 0.31
C TYR A 158 10.59 4.48 1.49
N PHE A 159 11.32 3.38 1.32
CA PHE A 159 11.48 2.39 2.38
C PHE A 159 12.29 2.93 3.56
N ILE A 160 13.35 3.72 3.32
CA ILE A 160 14.09 4.40 4.39
C ILE A 160 13.16 5.35 5.16
N THR A 161 12.31 6.10 4.45
CA THR A 161 11.31 6.97 5.09
C THR A 161 10.34 6.15 5.95
N CYS A 162 9.86 5.00 5.46
CA CYS A 162 9.01 4.09 6.23
C CYS A 162 9.72 3.55 7.48
N LEU A 163 11.00 3.16 7.37
CA LEU A 163 11.80 2.68 8.50
C LEU A 163 11.98 3.77 9.57
N TYR A 164 12.16 5.03 9.16
CA TYR A 164 12.31 6.14 10.10
C TYR A 164 11.01 6.61 10.75
N THR A 165 9.90 6.51 10.04
CA THR A 165 8.65 7.20 10.43
C THR A 165 7.50 6.27 10.78
N GLY A 166 7.57 4.99 10.38
CA GLY A 166 6.45 4.05 10.55
C GLY A 166 5.16 4.47 9.82
N ILE A 167 5.23 5.43 8.89
CA ILE A 167 4.06 5.95 8.18
C ILE A 167 3.53 4.91 7.20
N ASN A 168 2.21 4.78 7.13
CA ASN A 168 1.55 3.90 6.18
C ASN A 168 1.85 4.28 4.72
N ALA A 169 1.86 3.29 3.83
CA ALA A 169 2.15 3.50 2.41
C ALA A 169 1.25 4.55 1.73
N THR A 170 -0.06 4.46 1.93
CA THR A 170 -1.05 5.30 1.22
C THR A 170 -0.82 6.82 1.40
N PRO A 171 -0.69 7.37 2.63
CA PRO A 171 -0.43 8.80 2.78
C PRO A 171 0.93 9.24 2.22
N LEU A 172 1.96 8.39 2.28
CA LEU A 172 3.30 8.73 1.81
C LEU A 172 3.40 8.70 0.27
N LEU A 173 2.85 7.65 -0.36
CA LEU A 173 2.83 7.50 -1.82
C LEU A 173 1.88 8.48 -2.53
N GLY A 174 0.92 9.05 -1.80
CA GLY A 174 0.02 10.08 -2.32
C GLY A 174 0.54 11.51 -2.15
N LEU A 175 1.71 11.69 -1.54
CA LEU A 175 2.26 13.00 -1.21
C LEU A 175 2.81 13.68 -2.47
N LYS A 176 2.40 14.92 -2.71
CA LYS A 176 2.92 15.78 -3.79
C LYS A 176 3.90 16.80 -3.25
N HIS A 177 4.78 17.30 -4.12
CA HIS A 177 5.71 18.36 -3.72
C HIS A 177 4.97 19.63 -3.27
N SER A 178 3.82 19.93 -3.86
CA SER A 178 2.94 21.03 -3.46
C SER A 178 2.27 20.86 -2.10
N ASP A 179 2.23 19.64 -1.55
CA ASP A 179 1.73 19.38 -0.19
C ASP A 179 2.79 19.73 0.89
N ILE A 180 4.05 19.98 0.51
CA ILE A 180 5.19 20.24 1.41
C ILE A 180 5.70 21.67 1.23
N SER A 181 5.91 22.36 2.35
CA SER A 181 6.52 23.69 2.43
C SER A 181 7.75 23.68 3.34
N GLU A 182 8.54 24.75 3.35
CA GLU A 182 9.67 24.91 4.29
C GLU A 182 9.22 24.78 5.76
N LYS A 183 7.98 25.18 6.07
CA LYS A 183 7.38 25.11 7.41
C LYS A 183 6.76 23.75 7.73
N SER A 184 6.86 22.77 6.83
CA SER A 184 6.28 21.44 7.02
C SER A 184 7.01 20.61 8.07
N PHE A 185 8.28 20.88 8.37
CA PHE A 185 9.01 20.17 9.42
C PHE A 185 8.88 20.92 10.75
N LYS A 186 7.98 20.44 11.62
CA LYS A 186 7.76 21.07 12.93
C LYS A 186 8.44 20.28 14.03
N THR A 187 9.20 20.98 14.87
CA THR A 187 9.69 20.44 16.14
C THR A 187 8.52 20.37 17.12
N VAL A 188 8.18 19.18 17.59
CA VAL A 188 7.10 18.97 18.58
C VAL A 188 7.66 18.93 19.99
N SER A 189 8.84 18.34 20.14
CA SER A 189 9.62 18.34 21.38
C SER A 189 11.10 18.24 21.05
N ARG A 190 11.98 18.34 22.07
CA ARG A 190 13.43 18.29 21.87
C ARG A 190 13.82 17.01 21.11
N GLY A 191 14.32 17.18 19.88
CA GLY A 191 14.77 16.07 19.03
C GLY A 191 13.67 15.30 18.28
N VAL A 192 12.41 15.70 18.41
CA VAL A 192 11.26 15.05 17.75
C VAL A 192 10.61 16.01 16.76
N TYR A 193 10.53 15.57 15.51
CA TYR A 193 9.97 16.33 14.38
C TYR A 193 8.73 15.64 13.82
N LYS A 194 7.79 16.41 13.27
CA LYS A 194 6.67 15.90 12.47
C LYS A 194 6.65 16.58 11.12
N LEU A 195 6.14 15.85 10.12
CA LEU A 195 5.91 16.37 8.77
C LEU A 195 4.44 16.78 8.64
N ALA A 196 4.20 18.08 8.44
CA ALA A 196 2.90 18.67 8.21
C ALA A 196 2.66 18.81 6.70
N THR A 197 1.57 18.23 6.22
CA THR A 197 1.19 18.19 4.80
C THR A 197 -0.11 18.97 4.60
N VAL A 198 -0.24 19.71 3.50
CA VAL A 198 -1.46 20.47 3.19
C VAL A 198 -2.15 19.80 2.01
N LYS A 199 -3.16 18.95 2.27
CA LYS A 199 -3.90 18.29 1.19
C LYS A 199 -4.88 19.27 0.53
N GLY A 200 -4.68 19.57 -0.75
CA GLY A 200 -5.53 20.50 -1.51
C GLY A 200 -7.03 20.13 -1.60
N ARG A 201 -7.43 18.88 -1.32
CA ARG A 201 -8.84 18.44 -1.36
C ARG A 201 -9.63 18.65 -0.05
N GLN A 202 -8.98 19.06 1.05
CA GLN A 202 -9.62 19.24 2.38
C GLN A 202 -9.52 20.70 2.88
N GLY A 203 -9.68 21.69 1.99
CA GLY A 203 -9.86 23.08 2.38
C GLY A 203 -8.78 23.60 3.35
N SER A 204 -7.51 23.45 2.98
CA SER A 204 -6.38 24.03 3.71
C SER A 204 -6.09 23.43 5.10
N ARG A 205 -6.69 22.30 5.48
CA ARG A 205 -6.38 21.64 6.75
C ARG A 205 -4.98 21.00 6.74
N LEU A 206 -4.17 21.38 7.71
CA LEU A 206 -2.87 20.77 8.02
C LEU A 206 -3.09 19.33 8.50
N ASN A 207 -2.58 18.37 7.73
CA ASN A 207 -2.49 16.97 8.14
C ASN A 207 -1.09 16.71 8.65
N TYR A 208 -0.96 16.44 9.95
CA TYR A 208 0.29 15.93 10.49
C TYR A 208 0.39 14.45 10.16
N LEU A 209 1.56 14.03 9.71
CA LEU A 209 1.91 12.63 9.82
C LEU A 209 2.09 12.37 11.32
N ASP A 210 1.21 11.55 11.90
CA ASP A 210 1.02 11.46 13.36
C ASP A 210 2.26 11.00 14.12
N VAL A 211 3.15 10.28 13.43
CA VAL A 211 4.38 9.74 14.01
C VAL A 211 5.51 10.78 13.97
N GLY A 212 6.10 11.04 15.12
CA GLY A 212 7.30 11.87 15.23
C GLY A 212 8.57 11.10 14.85
N PHE A 213 9.53 11.78 14.25
CA PHE A 213 10.81 11.21 13.84
C PHE A 213 12.00 12.04 14.35
N ASN A 214 13.17 11.42 14.40
CA ASN A 214 14.39 12.02 14.95
C ASN A 214 15.06 12.99 13.95
N ARG A 215 16.14 13.65 14.38
CA ARG A 215 16.90 14.59 13.55
C ARG A 215 17.47 13.96 12.27
N ARG A 216 18.02 12.75 12.37
CA ARG A 216 18.61 12.04 11.21
C ARG A 216 17.55 11.75 10.15
N ALA A 217 16.38 11.31 10.58
CA ALA A 217 15.22 11.11 9.70
C ALA A 217 14.77 12.41 9.04
N LYS A 218 14.76 13.53 9.78
CA LYS A 218 14.45 14.85 9.21
C LYS A 218 15.43 15.22 8.10
N GLU A 219 16.73 15.14 8.38
CA GLU A 219 17.80 15.49 7.44
C GLU A 219 17.71 14.62 6.18
N PHE A 220 17.48 13.31 6.35
CA PHE A 220 17.24 12.38 5.25
C PHE A 220 16.02 12.78 4.39
N ILE A 221 14.84 13.00 5.01
CA ILE A 221 13.62 13.33 4.26
C ILE A 221 13.78 14.68 3.54
N GLN A 222 14.45 15.66 4.15
CA GLN A 222 14.75 16.94 3.51
C GLN A 222 15.68 16.77 2.30
N HIS A 223 16.74 15.97 2.43
CA HIS A 223 17.63 15.65 1.31
C HIS A 223 16.86 14.96 0.18
N TRP A 224 16.06 13.94 0.50
CA TRP A 224 15.23 13.25 -0.48
C TRP A 224 14.26 14.19 -1.21
N ILE A 225 13.57 15.09 -0.50
CA ILE A 225 12.67 16.05 -1.16
C ILE A 225 13.44 16.93 -2.16
N GLY A 226 14.68 17.30 -1.83
CA GLY A 226 15.57 18.01 -2.76
C GLY A 226 15.91 17.17 -3.99
N ILE A 227 16.33 15.93 -3.80
CA ILE A 227 16.65 14.98 -4.88
C ILE A 227 15.43 14.71 -5.77
N SER A 228 14.28 14.40 -5.15
CA SER A 228 13.03 14.09 -5.85
C SER A 228 12.56 15.24 -6.72
N LYS A 229 12.75 16.51 -6.30
CA LYS A 229 12.47 17.68 -7.15
C LYS A 229 13.30 17.69 -8.44
N GLY A 230 14.52 17.14 -8.41
CA GLY A 230 15.36 16.98 -9.59
C GLY A 230 14.92 15.83 -10.52
N LEU A 231 13.98 14.99 -10.08
CA LEU A 231 13.45 13.87 -10.86
C LEU A 231 12.14 14.20 -11.59
N VAL A 232 11.48 15.30 -11.21
CA VAL A 232 10.14 15.71 -11.65
C VAL A 232 10.21 17.09 -12.30
N ASN A 233 9.22 17.43 -13.13
CA ASN A 233 9.17 18.71 -13.84
C ASN A 233 8.16 19.70 -13.22
N ASP A 234 7.21 19.22 -12.41
CA ASP A 234 6.16 20.03 -11.78
C ASP A 234 6.05 19.73 -10.27
N ASN A 235 5.83 20.77 -9.47
CA ASN A 235 5.55 20.67 -8.03
C ASN A 235 4.24 19.92 -7.73
N ASN A 236 3.33 19.76 -8.69
CA ASN A 236 2.14 18.91 -8.55
C ASN A 236 2.42 17.42 -8.73
N GLU A 237 3.65 17.02 -9.04
CA GLU A 237 4.06 15.62 -9.12
C GLU A 237 4.38 15.04 -7.73
N PHE A 238 4.47 13.71 -7.69
CA PHE A 238 4.61 12.96 -6.44
C PHE A 238 6.02 13.05 -5.87
N VAL A 239 6.12 13.05 -4.53
CA VAL A 239 7.40 13.01 -3.78
C VAL A 239 8.07 11.64 -3.87
N PHE A 240 7.30 10.59 -4.16
CA PHE A 240 7.82 9.24 -4.41
C PHE A 240 7.31 8.74 -5.77
N PRO A 241 7.82 9.29 -6.89
CA PRO A 241 7.31 9.00 -8.22
C PRO A 241 7.84 7.66 -8.77
N LYS A 242 6.97 6.92 -9.47
CA LYS A 242 7.41 5.88 -10.40
C LYS A 242 7.66 6.52 -11.76
N ILE A 243 8.92 6.58 -12.18
CA ILE A 243 9.30 7.22 -13.44
C ILE A 243 9.37 6.19 -14.56
N ILE A 244 8.55 6.40 -15.59
CA ILE A 244 8.51 5.55 -16.78
C ILE A 244 8.51 6.48 -18.00
N ASN A 245 9.54 6.38 -18.83
CA ASN A 245 9.69 7.16 -20.07
C ASN A 245 9.55 8.69 -19.83
N GLY A 246 10.11 9.19 -18.74
CA GLY A 246 10.07 10.60 -18.34
C GLY A 246 8.78 11.03 -17.65
N ILE A 247 7.80 10.13 -17.48
CA ILE A 247 6.51 10.44 -16.86
C ILE A 247 6.54 10.03 -15.39
N ALA A 248 6.22 10.96 -14.49
CA ALA A 248 6.09 10.69 -13.06
C ALA A 248 4.69 10.18 -12.72
N LEU A 249 4.58 8.89 -12.38
CA LEU A 249 3.34 8.26 -11.95
C LEU A 249 3.33 8.03 -10.44
N GLN A 250 2.15 7.88 -9.86
CA GLN A 250 2.03 7.48 -8.46
C GLN A 250 2.59 6.07 -8.28
N MET A 251 3.52 5.88 -7.33
CA MET A 251 3.97 4.55 -6.96
C MET A 251 2.86 3.82 -6.18
N THR A 252 2.69 2.52 -6.46
CA THR A 252 1.75 1.64 -5.77
C THR A 252 2.52 0.77 -4.78
N SER A 253 1.88 0.39 -3.66
CA SER A 253 2.47 -0.50 -2.65
C SER A 253 2.47 -1.99 -3.05
N SER A 254 1.98 -2.29 -4.25
CA SER A 254 1.77 -3.64 -4.81
C SER A 254 2.97 -4.13 -5.60
#